data_AF-A0A3N0BBU6-F1
#
_entry.id   AF-A0A3N0BBU6-F1
#
_cell.length_a   1.000
_cell.length_b   1.000
_cell.length_c   1.000
_cell.angle_alpha   90.00
_cell.angle_beta   90.00
_cell.angle_gamma   90.00
#
_symmetry.space_group_name_H-M   'P 1'
#
loop_
_entity.id
_entity.type
_entity.pdbx_description
1 polymer ?
#
loop_
_entity_poly.entity_id
_entity_poly.type
_entity_poly.pdbx_seq_one_letter_code
_entity_poly.pdbx_strand_id
1 'polypeptide(L)'
;MASIYTAALMEHNAHPDYKYRMDEPTCTHDGVNPSCGDELTLALRLRGDVIEEAAFTGHGCAVSQAAADMMADLITGETIAEAQRLSSLYLDMIKGRPLTDEERADLDEAAELESIARMPARVKCAELAWRTLEKLLEKELTT
;
A
#
# COMPACT_ATOMS: atom_id res chain seq x y z
N MET A 1 20.79 -14.24 7.87
CA MET A 1 19.43 -13.77 8.22
C MET A 1 19.13 -12.61 7.32
N ALA A 2 18.12 -12.71 6.45
CA ALA A 2 17.68 -11.56 5.65
C ALA A 2 17.16 -10.50 6.63
N SER A 3 17.76 -9.30 6.57
CA SER A 3 17.32 -8.16 7.38
C SER A 3 15.99 -7.66 6.81
N ILE A 4 15.05 -7.33 7.70
CA ILE A 4 13.75 -6.69 7.35
C ILE A 4 13.98 -5.41 6.54
N TYR A 5 15.09 -4.75 6.84
CA TYR A 5 15.43 -3.45 6.30
C TYR A 5 16.15 -3.64 4.97
N THR A 6 15.36 -3.88 3.92
CA THR A 6 15.84 -3.69 2.55
C THR A 6 16.13 -2.21 2.34
N ALA A 7 16.94 -1.91 1.32
CA ALA A 7 17.24 -0.54 0.97
C ALA A 7 15.95 0.21 0.60
N ALA A 8 15.06 -0.41 -0.19
CA ALA A 8 13.79 0.20 -0.58
C ALA A 8 12.88 0.48 0.64
N LEU A 9 12.71 -0.49 1.55
CA LEU A 9 11.90 -0.27 2.75
C LEU A 9 12.42 0.92 3.57
N MET A 10 13.74 1.03 3.71
CA MET A 10 14.33 2.15 4.45
C MET A 10 14.19 3.48 3.72
N GLU A 11 14.35 3.50 2.40
CA GLU A 11 14.19 4.69 1.58
C GLU A 11 12.75 5.20 1.64
N HIS A 12 11.77 4.38 1.29
CA HIS A 12 10.35 4.74 1.33
C HIS A 12 9.86 5.14 2.74
N ASN A 13 10.47 4.61 3.80
CA ASN A 13 10.16 5.08 5.15
C ASN A 13 10.83 6.43 5.50
N ALA A 14 12.08 6.63 5.08
CA ALA A 14 12.85 7.83 5.43
C ALA A 14 12.47 9.05 4.57
N HIS A 15 12.16 8.80 3.30
CA HIS A 15 11.89 9.78 2.26
C HIS A 15 10.64 9.38 1.45
N PRO A 16 9.45 9.30 2.09
CA PRO A 16 8.23 8.94 1.37
C PRO A 16 7.83 10.06 0.40
N ASP A 17 7.65 9.71 -0.87
CA ASP A 17 7.22 10.65 -1.91
C ASP A 17 5.72 10.95 -1.83
N TYR A 18 4.93 10.00 -1.35
CA TYR A 18 3.46 10.06 -1.36
C TYR A 18 2.87 10.43 0.00
N LYS A 19 3.71 10.77 0.99
CA LYS A 19 3.27 11.18 2.32
C LYS A 19 3.02 12.68 2.42
N TYR A 20 1.89 13.13 1.91
CA TYR A 20 1.43 14.51 2.02
C TYR A 20 -0.09 14.59 2.12
N ARG A 21 -0.58 15.75 2.59
CA ARG A 21 -2.01 16.02 2.55
C ARG A 21 -2.37 16.49 1.14
N MET A 22 -3.15 15.67 0.44
CA MET A 22 -3.70 16.00 -0.87
C MET A 22 -4.76 17.10 -0.75
N ASP A 23 -4.69 18.09 -1.64
CA ASP A 23 -5.74 19.09 -1.80
C ASP A 23 -6.87 18.51 -2.67
N GLU A 24 -8.11 18.70 -2.24
CA GLU A 24 -9.33 18.30 -2.97
C GLU A 24 -9.30 16.84 -3.48
N PRO A 25 -9.15 15.84 -2.60
CA PRO A 25 -9.26 14.44 -3.00
C PRO A 25 -10.68 14.12 -3.46
N THR A 26 -10.81 13.20 -4.42
CA THR A 26 -12.12 12.66 -4.81
C THR A 26 -12.71 11.84 -3.66
N CYS A 27 -11.88 11.02 -3.03
CA CYS A 27 -12.30 10.15 -1.95
C CYS A 27 -11.16 9.92 -0.95
N THR A 28 -11.54 9.63 0.30
CA THR A 28 -10.60 9.39 1.40
C THR A 28 -11.08 8.27 2.31
N HIS A 29 -10.17 7.49 2.87
CA HIS A 29 -10.50 6.51 3.90
C HIS A 29 -9.43 6.36 4.97
N ASP A 30 -9.88 6.23 6.22
CA ASP A 30 -9.02 5.98 7.37
C ASP A 30 -8.78 4.48 7.57
N GLY A 31 -7.53 4.12 7.84
CA GLY A 31 -7.06 2.80 8.20
C GLY A 31 -6.37 2.82 9.56
N VAL A 32 -6.61 1.78 10.36
CA VAL A 32 -5.97 1.61 11.67
C VAL A 32 -5.47 0.17 11.82
N ASN A 33 -4.23 0.00 12.28
CA ASN A 33 -3.69 -1.26 12.80
C ASN A 33 -3.38 -1.12 14.30
N PRO A 34 -4.32 -1.50 15.19
CA PRO A 34 -4.15 -1.36 16.64
C PRO A 34 -3.00 -2.19 17.21
N SER A 35 -2.56 -3.24 16.49
CA SER A 35 -1.51 -4.15 16.97
C SER A 35 -0.16 -3.45 17.10
N CYS A 36 0.08 -2.40 16.31
CA CYS A 36 1.30 -1.60 16.33
C CYS A 36 1.04 -0.09 16.51
N GLY A 37 -0.22 0.31 16.68
CA GLY A 37 -0.61 1.73 16.76
C GLY A 37 -0.41 2.49 15.45
N ASP A 38 -0.44 1.79 14.31
CA ASP A 38 -0.33 2.44 13.01
C ASP A 38 -1.69 3.04 12.62
N GLU A 39 -1.66 4.27 12.11
CA GLU A 39 -2.82 5.01 11.60
C GLU A 39 -2.46 5.63 10.25
N LEU A 40 -3.43 5.63 9.35
CA LEU A 40 -3.30 6.03 7.96
C LEU A 40 -4.60 6.72 7.53
N THR A 41 -4.50 7.84 6.83
CA THR A 41 -5.59 8.34 5.98
C THR A 41 -5.10 8.29 4.54
N LEU A 42 -5.75 7.46 3.72
CA LEU A 42 -5.50 7.35 2.28
C LEU A 42 -6.43 8.32 1.55
N ALA A 43 -5.88 9.03 0.58
CA ALA A 43 -6.60 9.97 -0.29
C ALA A 43 -6.31 9.63 -1.76
N LEU A 44 -7.35 9.58 -2.58
CA LEU A 44 -7.23 9.38 -4.03
C LEU A 44 -7.91 10.53 -4.77
N ARG A 45 -7.30 10.97 -5.87
CA ARG A 45 -7.96 11.76 -6.90
C ARG A 45 -8.22 10.87 -8.11
N LEU A 46 -9.49 10.76 -8.50
CA LEU A 46 -9.93 9.92 -9.61
C LEU A 46 -10.29 10.78 -10.82
N ARG A 47 -9.92 10.30 -12.00
CA ARG A 47 -10.36 10.85 -13.28
C ARG A 47 -10.97 9.72 -14.11
N GLY A 48 -12.30 9.60 -14.03
CA GLY A 48 -13.00 8.46 -14.61
C GLY A 48 -12.65 7.19 -13.85
N ASP A 49 -12.12 6.20 -14.55
CA ASP A 49 -11.67 4.92 -14.00
C ASP A 49 -10.18 4.88 -13.65
N VAL A 50 -9.47 6.01 -13.74
CA VAL A 50 -8.03 6.13 -13.46
C VAL A 50 -7.78 6.84 -12.14
N ILE A 51 -6.84 6.32 -11.36
CA ILE A 51 -6.28 6.98 -10.17
C ILE A 51 -5.24 7.99 -10.66
N GLU A 52 -5.61 9.27 -10.72
CA GLU A 52 -4.70 10.33 -11.17
C GLU A 52 -3.60 10.61 -10.14
N GLU A 53 -3.95 10.53 -8.85
CA GLU A 53 -3.04 10.80 -7.75
C GLU A 53 -3.46 9.96 -6.54
N ALA A 54 -2.48 9.39 -5.84
CA ALA A 54 -2.65 8.80 -4.53
C ALA A 54 -1.76 9.53 -3.52
N ALA A 55 -2.23 9.71 -2.29
CA ALA A 55 -1.42 10.27 -1.22
C ALA A 55 -1.88 9.71 0.12
N PHE A 56 -1.00 9.76 1.11
CA PHE A 56 -1.36 9.37 2.46
C PHE A 56 -0.84 10.30 3.53
N THR A 57 -1.55 10.30 4.66
CA THR A 57 -1.09 10.92 5.91
C THR A 57 -1.22 9.93 7.05
N GLY A 58 -0.67 10.28 8.22
CA GLY A 58 -0.71 9.44 9.42
C GLY A 58 0.67 9.07 9.94
N HIS A 59 0.70 8.10 10.85
CA HIS A 59 1.90 7.67 11.54
C HIS A 59 1.91 6.16 11.73
N GLY A 60 3.09 5.57 11.79
CA GLY A 60 3.24 4.14 12.02
C GLY A 60 4.69 3.72 12.03
N CYS A 61 4.91 2.43 12.22
CA CYS A 61 6.22 1.83 12.11
C CYS A 61 6.76 1.88 10.67
N ALA A 62 8.07 1.65 10.52
CA ALA A 62 8.71 1.73 9.20
C ALA A 62 8.10 0.83 8.12
N VAL A 63 7.55 -0.33 8.52
CA VAL A 63 6.90 -1.25 7.58
C VAL A 63 5.59 -0.66 7.05
N SER A 64 4.76 -0.08 7.92
CA SER A 64 3.47 0.47 7.49
C SER A 64 3.64 1.74 6.66
N GLN A 65 4.64 2.57 6.97
CA GLN A 65 4.96 3.76 6.19
C GLN A 65 5.51 3.40 4.81
N ALA A 66 6.50 2.50 4.73
CA ALA A 66 7.04 2.06 3.45
C ALA A 66 6.00 1.36 2.57
N ALA A 67 5.17 0.48 3.16
CA ALA A 67 4.11 -0.20 2.43
C ALA A 67 3.04 0.76 1.90
N ALA A 68 2.77 1.87 2.60
CA ALA A 68 1.83 2.89 2.12
C ALA A 68 2.41 3.71 0.95
N ASP A 69 3.70 4.04 1.04
CA ASP A 69 4.39 4.79 -0.01
C ASP A 69 4.54 3.98 -1.29
N MET A 70 5.04 2.74 -1.21
CA MET A 70 5.13 1.80 -2.33
C MET A 70 3.76 1.51 -2.96
N MET A 71 2.70 1.41 -2.15
CA MET A 71 1.34 1.24 -2.66
C MET A 71 0.88 2.46 -3.46
N ALA A 72 1.08 3.66 -2.91
CA ALA A 72 0.65 4.90 -3.57
C ALA A 72 1.38 5.11 -4.89
N ASP A 73 2.68 4.80 -4.94
CA ASP A 73 3.46 4.80 -6.17
C ASP A 73 2.87 3.83 -7.20
N LEU A 74 2.71 2.56 -6.81
CA LEU A 74 2.29 1.50 -7.72
C LEU A 74 0.89 1.71 -8.33
N ILE A 75 -0.04 2.32 -7.58
CA ILE A 75 -1.42 2.52 -8.07
C ILE A 75 -1.61 3.87 -8.78
N THR A 76 -0.65 4.80 -8.71
CA THR A 76 -0.79 6.11 -9.32
C THR A 76 -0.65 5.98 -10.84
N GLY A 77 -1.64 6.50 -11.58
CA GLY A 77 -1.74 6.35 -13.03
C GLY A 77 -2.47 5.08 -13.47
N GLU A 78 -2.74 4.16 -12.56
CA GLU A 78 -3.43 2.90 -12.86
C GLU A 78 -4.95 3.05 -12.91
N THR A 79 -5.61 2.10 -13.58
CA THR A 79 -7.07 1.99 -13.50
C THR A 79 -7.49 1.44 -12.15
N ILE A 80 -8.72 1.73 -11.71
CA ILE A 80 -9.31 1.17 -10.49
C ILE A 80 -9.28 -0.37 -10.52
N ALA A 81 -9.59 -0.95 -11.68
CA ALA A 81 -9.57 -2.41 -11.84
C ALA A 81 -8.16 -2.99 -11.66
N GLU A 82 -7.15 -2.29 -12.17
CA GLU A 82 -5.76 -2.71 -12.04
C GLU A 82 -5.24 -2.53 -10.61
N ALA A 83 -5.54 -1.40 -9.96
CA ALA A 83 -5.23 -1.19 -8.56
C ALA A 83 -5.86 -2.26 -7.63
N GLN A 84 -7.07 -2.73 -7.94
CA GLN A 84 -7.69 -3.86 -7.23
C GLN A 84 -6.93 -5.18 -7.46
N ARG A 85 -6.50 -5.45 -8.71
CA ARG A 85 -5.70 -6.63 -9.05
C ARG A 85 -4.37 -6.62 -8.29
N LEU A 86 -3.65 -5.50 -8.33
CA LEU A 86 -2.37 -5.30 -7.64
C LEU A 86 -2.53 -5.43 -6.12
N SER A 87 -3.61 -4.86 -5.55
CA SER A 87 -3.90 -5.00 -4.13
C SER A 87 -4.15 -6.44 -3.70
N SER A 88 -4.97 -7.17 -4.47
CA SER A 88 -5.22 -8.59 -4.22
C SER A 88 -3.92 -9.41 -4.32
N LEU A 89 -3.10 -9.13 -5.34
CA LEU A 89 -1.82 -9.78 -5.56
C LEU A 89 -0.86 -9.55 -4.38
N TYR A 90 -0.67 -8.30 -3.97
CA TYR A 90 0.18 -7.93 -2.84
C TYR A 90 -0.29 -8.57 -1.53
N LEU A 91 -1.59 -8.53 -1.24
CA LEU A 91 -2.13 -9.11 -0.01
C LEU A 91 -1.96 -10.63 0.04
N ASP A 92 -2.07 -11.31 -1.10
CA ASP A 92 -1.80 -12.76 -1.15
C ASP A 92 -0.32 -13.08 -0.97
N MET A 93 0.58 -12.26 -1.55
CA MET A 93 2.02 -12.35 -1.30
C MET A 93 2.32 -12.23 0.20
N ILE A 94 1.78 -11.22 0.88
CA ILE A 94 1.99 -10.98 2.31
C ILE A 94 1.41 -12.10 3.19
N LYS A 95 0.38 -12.81 2.72
CA LYS A 95 -0.13 -14.04 3.36
C LYS A 95 0.74 -15.27 3.10
N GLY A 96 1.79 -15.16 2.29
CA GLY A 96 2.77 -16.20 2.01
C GLY A 96 2.55 -16.95 0.69
N ARG A 97 1.70 -16.45 -0.21
CA ARG A 97 1.64 -16.99 -1.57
C ARG A 97 2.92 -16.63 -2.32
N PRO A 98 3.65 -17.60 -2.90
CA PRO A 98 4.81 -17.28 -3.72
C PRO A 98 4.39 -16.53 -4.98
N LEU A 99 5.23 -15.59 -5.40
CA LEU A 99 5.09 -14.86 -6.66
C LEU A 99 5.76 -15.61 -7.81
N THR A 100 5.19 -15.50 -9.01
CA THR A 100 5.91 -15.75 -10.26
C THR A 100 6.83 -14.57 -10.60
N ASP A 101 7.71 -14.72 -11.60
CA ASP A 101 8.57 -13.62 -12.06
C ASP A 101 7.75 -12.46 -12.66
N GLU A 102 6.65 -12.78 -13.35
CA GLU A 102 5.71 -11.79 -13.91
C GLU A 102 4.98 -11.04 -12.78
N GLU A 103 4.46 -11.76 -11.79
CA GLU A 103 3.80 -11.14 -10.65
C GLU A 103 4.74 -10.29 -9.79
N ARG A 104 6.03 -10.66 -9.74
CA ARG A 104 7.05 -9.84 -9.09
C ARG A 104 7.29 -8.55 -9.86
N ALA A 105 7.32 -8.61 -11.19
CA ALA A 105 7.45 -7.42 -12.02
C ALA A 105 6.24 -6.50 -11.88
N ASP A 106 5.03 -7.07 -11.78
CA ASP A 106 3.79 -6.30 -11.56
C ASP A 106 3.78 -5.53 -10.23
N LEU A 107 4.39 -6.08 -9.17
CA LEU A 107 4.44 -5.44 -7.86
C LEU A 107 5.63 -4.49 -7.67
N ASP A 108 6.57 -4.45 -8.62
CA ASP A 108 7.79 -3.65 -8.58
C ASP A 108 8.47 -3.65 -7.20
N GLU A 109 8.75 -2.47 -6.62
CA GLU A 109 9.39 -2.34 -5.31
C GLU A 109 8.55 -2.92 -4.16
N ALA A 110 7.22 -2.97 -4.29
CA ALA A 110 6.36 -3.56 -3.26
C ALA A 110 6.62 -5.07 -3.09
N ALA A 111 7.16 -5.75 -4.11
CA ALA A 111 7.55 -7.16 -4.03
C ALA A 111 8.71 -7.40 -3.05
N GLU A 112 9.50 -6.39 -2.70
CA GLU A 112 10.57 -6.51 -1.70
C GLU A 112 10.01 -6.87 -0.30
N LEU A 113 8.74 -6.56 -0.05
CA LEU A 113 8.06 -6.85 1.20
C LEU A 113 7.63 -8.33 1.34
N GLU A 114 7.86 -9.19 0.34
CA GLU A 114 7.53 -10.62 0.37
C GLU A 114 8.06 -11.33 1.64
N SER A 115 9.27 -10.94 2.10
CA SER A 115 9.88 -11.54 3.29
C SER A 115 9.07 -11.33 4.58
N ILE A 116 8.20 -10.32 4.63
CA ILE A 116 7.32 -10.02 5.76
C ILE A 116 6.29 -11.12 6.01
N ALA A 117 5.95 -11.92 5.00
CA ALA A 117 5.07 -13.09 5.18
C ALA A 117 5.60 -14.08 6.24
N ARG A 118 6.92 -14.10 6.47
CA ARG A 118 7.57 -14.93 7.50
C ARG A 118 7.66 -14.24 8.87
N MET A 119 7.00 -13.10 9.04
CA MET A 119 7.09 -12.22 10.21
C MET A 119 5.69 -11.87 10.74
N PRO A 120 5.01 -12.79 11.44
CA PRO A 120 3.60 -12.62 11.82
C PRO A 120 3.29 -11.31 12.57
N ALA A 121 4.24 -10.81 13.37
CA ALA A 121 4.10 -9.56 14.12
C ALA A 121 4.09 -8.29 13.22
N ARG A 122 4.50 -8.39 11.96
CA ARG A 122 4.62 -7.26 11.02
C ARG A 122 3.69 -7.36 9.81
N VAL A 123 3.05 -8.51 9.60
CA VAL A 123 2.07 -8.71 8.52
C VAL A 123 1.00 -7.62 8.52
N LYS A 124 0.37 -7.35 9.67
CA LYS A 124 -0.68 -6.31 9.76
C LYS A 124 -0.18 -4.88 9.49
N CYS A 125 1.10 -4.60 9.71
CA CYS A 125 1.70 -3.32 9.32
C CYS A 125 1.77 -3.21 7.79
N ALA A 126 2.23 -4.28 7.13
CA ALA A 126 2.38 -4.32 5.67
C ALA A 126 1.04 -4.37 4.94
N GLU A 127 -0.03 -4.88 5.57
CA GLU A 127 -1.36 -4.93 4.99
C GLU A 127 -2.16 -3.62 5.12
N LEU A 128 -1.79 -2.72 6.05
CA LEU A 128 -2.66 -1.60 6.47
C LEU A 128 -3.10 -0.73 5.29
N ALA A 129 -2.16 -0.26 4.48
CA ALA A 129 -2.46 0.61 3.35
C ALA A 129 -3.33 -0.09 2.30
N TRP A 130 -2.95 -1.29 1.91
CA TRP A 130 -3.62 -2.10 0.91
C TRP A 130 -5.06 -2.47 1.29
N ARG A 131 -5.31 -2.86 2.55
CA ARG A 131 -6.68 -3.08 3.04
C ARG A 131 -7.50 -1.81 3.14
N THR A 132 -6.86 -0.66 3.32
CA THR A 132 -7.53 0.64 3.32
C THR A 132 -7.92 1.03 1.89
N LEU A 133 -7.05 0.75 0.91
CA LEU A 133 -7.34 0.88 -0.51
C LEU A 133 -8.52 0.01 -0.94
N GLU A 134 -8.53 -1.29 -0.62
CA GLU A 134 -9.66 -2.20 -0.95
C GLU A 134 -11.00 -1.61 -0.51
N LYS A 135 -11.07 -1.18 0.76
CA LYS A 135 -12.30 -0.58 1.33
C LYS A 135 -12.67 0.76 0.69
N LEU A 136 -11.68 1.56 0.30
CA LEU A 136 -11.91 2.83 -0.37
C LEU A 136 -12.51 2.59 -1.76
N LEU A 137 -11.91 1.69 -2.55
CA LEU A 137 -12.38 1.36 -3.89
C LEU A 137 -13.75 0.66 -3.88
N GLU A 138 -14.03 -0.20 -2.90
CA GLU A 138 -15.35 -0.82 -2.71
C GLU A 138 -16.47 0.22 -2.50
N LYS A 139 -16.19 1.29 -1.75
CA LYS A 139 -17.15 2.38 -1.52
C LYS A 139 -17.42 3.21 -2.77
N GLU A 140 -16.37 3.50 -3.54
CA GLU A 140 -16.52 4.27 -4.78
C GLU A 140 -17.28 3.48 -5.85
N LEU A 141 -17.11 2.15 -5.91
CA LEU A 141 -17.84 1.29 -6.87
C LEU A 141 -19.33 1.07 -6.49
N THR A 142 -19.71 1.40 -5.26
CA THR A 142 -21.09 1.23 -4.77
C THR A 142 -21.88 2.55 -4.71
N THR A 143 -21.25 3.66 -5.08
CA THR A 143 -21.83 5.02 -5.09
C THR A 143 -22.22 5.44 -6.51
#